data_AF-A0A359IEJ5-F1
#
_entry.id   AF-A0A359IEJ5-F1
#
_cell.length_a   1.000
_cell.length_b   1.000
_cell.length_c   1.000
_cell.angle_alpha   90.00
_cell.angle_beta   90.00
_cell.angle_gamma   90.00
#
_symmetry.space_group_name_H-M   'P 1'
#
loop_
_entity.id
_entity.type
_entity.pdbx_description
1 polymer ?
#
loop_
_entity_poly.entity_id
_entity_poly.type
_entity_poly.pdbx_seq_one_letter_code
_entity_poly.pdbx_strand_id
1 'polypeptide(L)'
;MARKNIYTHSIDLMKLNIKNAEREDFVKELEKIPYRGYEVEDISDGRKIVIVKPGGKQSFGRIRKEDYFVFIYNPKEQTLWQITHKQIHDDLKEKAKVDRDETVKILQVFERVYNGEDPDDILKESNLSAPSGENPEALIKAYKWIWGQEDVNYPTGKGRAMSWEGWEKDGEKWNKTGTGLKDLLDKLRDKE
;
A
#
# COMPACT_ATOMS: atom_id res chain seq x y z
N MET A 1 5.99 19.34 -5.84
CA MET A 1 5.10 18.19 -5.63
C MET A 1 5.58 17.03 -6.48
N ALA A 2 5.69 15.83 -5.93
CA ALA A 2 6.01 14.63 -6.71
C ALA A 2 4.90 14.37 -7.75
N ARG A 3 5.26 13.94 -8.96
CA ARG A 3 4.29 13.68 -10.03
C ARG A 3 3.37 12.52 -9.61
N LYS A 4 2.06 12.75 -9.62
CA LYS A 4 1.04 11.69 -9.41
C LYS A 4 0.71 11.04 -10.75
N ASN A 5 0.51 9.72 -10.74
CA ASN A 5 0.13 8.94 -11.91
C ASN A 5 -1.39 8.82 -11.94
N ILE A 6 -2.06 9.90 -12.37
CA ILE A 6 -3.52 10.00 -12.39
C ILE A 6 -4.01 9.83 -13.82
N TYR A 7 -4.98 8.95 -13.99
CA TYR A 7 -5.65 8.68 -15.26
C TYR A 7 -7.14 9.00 -15.10
N THR A 8 -7.80 9.41 -16.19
CA THR A 8 -9.25 9.63 -16.20
C THR A 8 -9.90 8.58 -17.07
N HIS A 9 -10.64 7.66 -16.45
CA HIS A 9 -11.30 6.57 -17.15
C HIS A 9 -12.44 5.98 -16.30
N SER A 10 -13.51 5.54 -16.97
CA SER A 10 -14.55 4.73 -16.33
C SER A 10 -14.08 3.30 -16.13
N ILE A 11 -14.50 2.65 -15.06
CA ILE A 11 -14.17 1.25 -14.77
C ILE A 11 -15.40 0.53 -14.20
N ASP A 12 -15.63 -0.70 -14.66
CA ASP A 12 -16.63 -1.59 -14.08
C ASP A 12 -16.00 -2.40 -12.95
N LEU A 13 -16.63 -2.37 -11.77
CA LEU A 13 -16.05 -2.90 -10.54
C LEU A 13 -17.02 -3.79 -9.80
N MET A 14 -16.50 -4.92 -9.29
CA MET A 14 -17.21 -5.79 -8.36
C MET A 14 -16.72 -5.55 -6.93
N LYS A 15 -17.62 -5.62 -5.94
CA LYS A 15 -17.19 -5.59 -4.54
C LYS A 15 -16.42 -6.85 -4.17
N LEU A 16 -15.30 -6.69 -3.49
CA LEU A 16 -14.49 -7.76 -2.94
C LEU A 16 -14.04 -7.35 -1.53
N ASN A 17 -14.24 -8.21 -0.54
CA ASN A 17 -13.73 -7.99 0.80
C ASN A 17 -12.79 -9.13 1.17
N ILE A 18 -11.51 -8.81 1.34
CA ILE A 18 -10.50 -9.73 1.85
C ILE A 18 -9.86 -9.03 3.03
N LYS A 19 -9.99 -9.62 4.22
CA LYS A 19 -9.32 -9.13 5.42
C LYS A 19 -7.81 -9.28 5.27
N ASN A 20 -7.07 -8.33 5.83
CA ASN A 20 -5.63 -8.51 5.98
C ASN A 20 -5.36 -9.73 6.88
N ALA A 21 -4.21 -10.32 6.68
CA ALA A 21 -3.76 -11.47 7.45
C ALA A 21 -2.22 -11.55 7.37
N GLU A 22 -1.68 -12.54 8.08
CA GLU A 22 -0.31 -12.99 7.87
C GLU A 22 -0.06 -13.29 6.39
N ARG A 23 1.17 -13.05 5.96
CA ARG A 23 1.54 -13.02 4.54
C ARG A 23 1.06 -14.25 3.77
N GLU A 24 1.31 -15.44 4.31
CA GLU A 24 1.00 -16.70 3.61
C GLU A 24 -0.50 -16.88 3.36
N ASP A 25 -1.32 -16.51 4.34
CA ASP A 25 -2.77 -16.64 4.23
C ASP A 25 -3.37 -15.53 3.36
N PHE A 26 -2.84 -14.31 3.45
CA PHE A 26 -3.26 -13.22 2.58
C PHE A 26 -2.98 -13.56 1.10
N VAL A 27 -1.77 -14.04 0.78
CA VAL A 27 -1.40 -14.43 -0.60
C VAL A 27 -2.32 -15.51 -1.17
N LYS A 28 -2.66 -16.54 -0.38
CA LYS A 28 -3.58 -17.62 -0.81
C LYS A 28 -4.94 -17.06 -1.24
N GLU A 29 -5.46 -16.05 -0.55
CA GLU A 29 -6.72 -15.41 -0.92
C GLU A 29 -6.56 -14.53 -2.17
N LEU A 30 -5.45 -13.81 -2.30
CA LEU A 30 -5.17 -12.97 -3.47
C LEU A 30 -5.03 -13.77 -4.78
N GLU A 31 -4.40 -14.95 -4.73
CA GLU A 31 -4.26 -15.84 -5.89
C GLU A 31 -5.62 -16.36 -6.39
N LYS A 32 -6.60 -16.51 -5.51
CA LYS A 32 -7.96 -16.96 -5.87
C LYS A 32 -8.82 -15.88 -6.54
N ILE A 33 -8.39 -14.61 -6.50
CA ILE A 33 -9.15 -13.50 -7.10
C ILE A 33 -9.30 -13.73 -8.61
N PRO A 34 -10.53 -13.74 -9.17
CA PRO A 34 -10.73 -13.84 -10.61
C PRO A 34 -10.24 -12.59 -11.38
N TYR A 35 -10.16 -12.68 -12.70
CA TYR A 35 -9.71 -11.55 -13.54
C TYR A 35 -10.85 -10.54 -13.73
N ARG A 36 -10.72 -9.35 -13.11
CA ARG A 36 -11.64 -8.21 -13.22
C ARG A 36 -11.06 -6.99 -12.48
N GLY A 37 -11.76 -5.86 -12.54
CA GLY A 37 -11.67 -4.78 -11.58
C GLY A 37 -12.52 -5.02 -10.31
N TYR A 38 -12.01 -4.61 -9.15
CA TYR A 38 -12.69 -4.75 -7.86
C TYR A 38 -12.62 -3.48 -7.02
N GLU A 39 -13.72 -3.14 -6.34
CA GLU A 39 -13.72 -2.25 -5.18
C GLU A 39 -13.35 -3.06 -3.95
N VAL A 40 -12.24 -2.71 -3.30
CA VAL A 40 -11.69 -3.51 -2.20
C VAL A 40 -11.67 -2.82 -0.85
N GLU A 41 -11.66 -1.48 -0.83
CA GLU A 41 -11.76 -0.69 0.39
C GLU A 41 -12.55 0.60 0.10
N ASP A 42 -13.34 1.05 1.07
CA ASP A 42 -13.95 2.38 1.06
C ASP A 42 -13.05 3.36 1.86
N ILE A 43 -12.98 4.62 1.46
CA ILE A 43 -12.27 5.69 2.19
C ILE A 43 -13.32 6.70 2.68
N SER A 44 -13.18 7.22 3.90
CA SER A 44 -14.17 8.11 4.52
C SER A 44 -14.49 9.38 3.71
N ASP A 45 -13.56 9.85 2.87
CA ASP A 45 -13.77 11.02 1.98
C ASP A 45 -14.55 10.70 0.69
N GLY A 46 -15.00 9.45 0.53
CA GLY A 46 -15.80 8.99 -0.61
C GLY A 46 -14.99 8.42 -1.78
N ARG A 47 -13.66 8.43 -1.69
CA ARG A 47 -12.79 7.65 -2.59
C ARG A 47 -12.78 6.18 -2.21
N LYS A 48 -12.19 5.35 -3.06
CA LYS A 48 -12.11 3.90 -2.90
C LYS A 48 -10.71 3.40 -3.20
N ILE A 49 -10.31 2.27 -2.61
CA ILE A 49 -9.21 1.48 -3.16
C ILE A 49 -9.81 0.48 -4.15
N VAL A 50 -9.23 0.44 -5.34
CA VAL A 50 -9.64 -0.49 -6.39
C VAL A 50 -8.44 -1.26 -6.91
N ILE A 51 -8.65 -2.51 -7.29
CA ILE A 51 -7.63 -3.33 -7.94
C ILE A 51 -8.08 -3.80 -9.31
N VAL A 52 -7.14 -4.07 -10.21
CA VAL A 52 -7.42 -4.65 -11.53
C VAL A 52 -6.47 -5.81 -11.80
N LYS A 53 -7.04 -7.00 -11.99
CA LYS A 53 -6.32 -8.24 -12.27
C LYS A 53 -6.60 -8.73 -13.70
N PRO A 54 -5.59 -9.06 -14.52
CA PRO A 54 -4.16 -9.07 -14.21
C PRO A 54 -3.51 -7.67 -14.31
N GLY A 55 -2.44 -7.44 -13.54
CA GLY A 55 -1.63 -6.21 -13.55
C GLY A 55 -0.55 -6.20 -14.64
N GLY A 56 -0.31 -7.34 -15.30
CA GLY A 56 0.56 -7.42 -16.47
C GLY A 56 2.07 -7.27 -16.18
N LYS A 57 2.50 -7.20 -14.91
CA LYS A 57 3.93 -7.18 -14.57
C LYS A 57 4.61 -8.47 -15.02
N GLN A 58 5.79 -8.31 -15.63
CA GLN A 58 6.69 -9.41 -15.91
C GLN A 58 7.72 -9.48 -14.79
N SER A 59 7.83 -10.62 -14.14
CA SER A 59 8.89 -10.90 -13.15
C SER A 59 9.77 -12.02 -13.70
N PHE A 60 11.08 -11.78 -13.80
CA PHE A 60 12.05 -12.73 -14.38
C PHE A 60 11.68 -13.22 -15.79
N GLY A 61 11.19 -12.32 -16.64
CA GLY A 61 10.78 -12.64 -18.02
C GLY A 61 9.52 -13.51 -18.13
N ARG A 62 8.82 -13.76 -17.03
CA ARG A 62 7.53 -14.48 -17.01
C ARG A 62 6.41 -13.54 -16.60
N ILE A 63 5.28 -13.63 -17.32
CA ILE A 63 4.05 -12.91 -16.96
C ILE A 63 3.56 -13.45 -15.61
N ARG A 64 3.39 -12.58 -14.62
CA ARG A 64 2.76 -12.91 -13.35
C ARG A 64 1.25 -12.81 -13.51
N LYS A 65 0.61 -13.95 -13.79
CA LYS A 65 -0.83 -14.08 -13.97
C LYS A 65 -1.64 -13.61 -12.76
N GLU A 66 -1.05 -13.70 -11.58
CA GLU A 66 -1.71 -13.34 -10.32
C GLU A 66 -1.46 -11.89 -9.88
N ASP A 67 -0.61 -11.14 -10.60
CA ASP A 67 -0.36 -9.71 -10.36
C ASP A 67 -1.63 -8.89 -10.61
N TYR A 68 -1.73 -7.72 -9.97
CA TYR A 68 -2.84 -6.79 -10.14
C TYR A 68 -2.36 -5.36 -9.93
N PHE A 69 -3.00 -4.39 -10.56
CA PHE A 69 -2.78 -2.97 -10.24
C PHE A 69 -3.59 -2.55 -9.01
N VAL A 70 -3.09 -1.56 -8.28
CA VAL A 70 -3.78 -0.92 -7.16
C VAL A 70 -3.95 0.57 -7.47
N PHE A 71 -5.16 1.09 -7.26
CA PHE A 71 -5.47 2.51 -7.47
C PHE A 71 -6.27 3.07 -6.30
N ILE A 72 -6.05 4.36 -6.04
CA ILE A 72 -7.02 5.20 -5.33
C ILE A 72 -7.96 5.76 -6.39
N TYR A 73 -9.23 5.36 -6.34
CA TYR A 73 -10.28 5.77 -7.27
C TYR A 73 -11.14 6.88 -6.67
N ASN A 74 -11.35 7.96 -7.41
CA ASN A 74 -12.32 8.99 -7.09
C ASN A 74 -13.55 8.85 -8.00
N PRO A 75 -14.70 8.34 -7.49
CA PRO A 75 -15.90 8.16 -8.29
C PRO A 75 -16.49 9.47 -8.84
N LYS A 76 -16.30 10.59 -8.14
CA LYS A 76 -16.87 11.89 -8.56
C LYS A 76 -16.15 12.43 -9.80
N GLU A 77 -14.84 12.26 -9.84
CA GLU A 77 -13.98 12.78 -10.92
C GLU A 77 -13.62 11.71 -11.96
N GLN A 78 -13.98 10.44 -11.71
CA GLN A 78 -13.59 9.30 -12.53
C GLN A 78 -12.06 9.22 -12.71
N THR A 79 -11.32 9.51 -11.63
CA THR A 79 -9.85 9.49 -11.64
C THR A 79 -9.32 8.25 -10.93
N LEU A 80 -8.31 7.63 -11.54
CA LEU A 80 -7.56 6.49 -11.03
C LEU A 80 -6.14 6.95 -10.74
N TRP A 81 -5.76 7.04 -9.47
CA TRP A 81 -4.39 7.31 -9.08
C TRP A 81 -3.68 6.00 -8.76
N GLN A 82 -2.73 5.62 -9.63
CA GLN A 82 -1.84 4.50 -9.39
C GLN A 82 -0.76 4.92 -8.38
N ILE A 83 -1.11 4.86 -7.10
CA ILE A 83 -0.21 5.20 -6.00
C ILE A 83 0.91 4.16 -5.88
N THR A 84 2.11 4.63 -5.50
CA THR A 84 3.32 3.80 -5.41
C THR A 84 3.90 3.82 -3.99
N HIS A 85 4.71 2.82 -3.63
CA HIS A 85 5.43 2.81 -2.36
C HIS A 85 6.26 4.08 -2.13
N LYS A 86 6.93 4.56 -3.18
CA LYS A 86 7.72 5.79 -3.12
C LYS A 86 6.86 7.01 -2.78
N GLN A 87 5.68 7.14 -3.40
CA GLN A 87 4.78 8.25 -3.12
C GLN A 87 4.26 8.21 -1.68
N ILE A 88 3.96 7.02 -1.14
CA ILE A 88 3.54 6.85 0.25
C ILE A 88 4.66 7.23 1.21
N HIS A 89 5.88 6.71 0.98
CA HIS A 89 7.05 7.05 1.79
C HIS A 89 7.38 8.56 1.74
N ASP A 90 7.38 9.17 0.55
CA ASP A 90 7.65 10.60 0.40
C ASP A 90 6.58 11.46 1.10
N ASP A 91 5.32 11.06 1.03
CA ASP A 91 4.21 11.74 1.69
C ASP A 91 4.33 11.65 3.23
N LEU A 92 4.69 10.49 3.78
CA LEU A 92 4.98 10.31 5.22
C LEU A 92 6.21 11.12 5.67
N LYS A 93 7.23 11.24 4.81
CA LYS A 93 8.37 12.12 5.08
C LYS A 93 7.97 13.58 5.20
N GLU A 94 7.07 14.07 4.35
CA GLU A 94 6.59 15.46 4.44
C GLU A 94 5.70 15.64 5.68
N LYS A 95 4.84 14.67 6.00
CA LYS A 95 4.07 14.68 7.27
C LYS A 95 4.99 14.78 8.49
N ALA A 96 6.10 14.02 8.51
CA ALA A 96 7.06 14.04 9.62
C ALA A 96 7.73 15.40 9.86
N LYS A 97 7.82 16.25 8.82
CA LYS A 97 8.33 17.63 8.96
C LYS A 97 7.31 18.58 9.57
N VAL A 98 6.03 18.28 9.42
CA VAL A 98 4.92 19.12 9.92
C VAL A 98 4.55 18.70 11.34
N ASP A 99 4.33 17.41 11.55
CA ASP A 99 3.98 16.83 12.84
C ASP A 99 4.67 15.47 12.98
N ARG A 100 5.74 15.46 13.76
CA ARG A 100 6.56 14.27 14.02
C ARG A 100 5.77 13.22 14.82
N ASP A 101 5.14 13.63 15.92
CA ASP A 101 4.50 12.72 16.86
C ASP A 101 3.30 12.04 16.21
N GLU A 102 2.53 12.80 15.45
CA GLU A 102 1.44 12.24 14.68
C GLU A 102 1.92 11.28 13.59
N THR A 103 3.03 11.62 12.92
CA THR A 103 3.61 10.72 11.90
C THR A 103 4.11 9.41 12.53
N VAL A 104 4.64 9.45 13.76
CA VAL A 104 4.99 8.23 14.50
C VAL A 104 3.75 7.36 14.75
N LYS A 105 2.61 7.94 15.15
CA LYS A 105 1.35 7.20 15.32
C LYS A 105 0.87 6.58 14.00
N ILE A 106 0.92 7.35 12.91
CA ILE A 106 0.58 6.85 11.57
C ILE A 106 1.48 5.64 11.21
N LEU A 107 2.79 5.75 11.39
CA LEU A 107 3.75 4.68 11.10
C LEU A 107 3.56 3.44 11.99
N GLN A 108 3.12 3.60 13.25
CA GLN A 108 2.74 2.47 14.11
C GLN A 108 1.52 1.73 13.57
N VAL A 109 0.54 2.44 12.99
CA VAL A 109 -0.59 1.79 12.31
C VAL A 109 -0.11 1.05 11.06
N PHE A 110 0.81 1.62 10.27
CA PHE A 110 1.46 0.89 9.17
C PHE A 110 2.15 -0.40 9.65
N GLU A 111 2.87 -0.35 10.78
CA GLU A 111 3.53 -1.53 11.36
C GLU A 111 2.54 -2.64 11.72
N ARG A 112 1.41 -2.29 12.32
CA ARG A 112 0.34 -3.23 12.65
C ARG A 112 -0.25 -3.89 11.39
N VAL A 113 -0.54 -3.09 10.35
CA VAL A 113 -1.02 -3.62 9.06
C VAL A 113 0.04 -4.50 8.38
N TYR A 114 1.32 -4.15 8.50
CA TYR A 114 2.41 -4.99 7.99
C TYR A 114 2.38 -6.39 8.62
N ASN A 115 2.09 -6.45 9.92
CA ASN A 115 1.92 -7.66 10.73
C ASN A 115 0.53 -8.31 10.61
N GLY A 116 -0.24 -8.00 9.56
CA GLY A 116 -1.46 -8.72 9.22
C GLY A 116 -2.74 -8.21 9.86
N GLU A 117 -2.70 -7.19 10.71
CA GLU A 117 -3.92 -6.57 11.23
C GLU A 117 -4.67 -5.80 10.12
N ASP A 118 -6.00 -5.84 10.12
CA ASP A 118 -6.79 -5.24 9.05
C ASP A 118 -6.92 -3.70 9.21
N PRO A 119 -6.70 -2.91 8.14
CA PRO A 119 -6.79 -1.45 8.19
C PRO A 119 -8.08 -0.93 8.79
N ASP A 120 -9.23 -1.49 8.41
CA ASP A 120 -10.54 -1.03 8.89
C ASP A 120 -10.72 -1.23 10.39
N ASP A 121 -10.11 -2.26 10.96
CA ASP A 121 -10.26 -2.57 12.38
C ASP A 121 -9.36 -1.66 13.21
N ILE A 122 -8.10 -1.47 12.78
CA ILE A 122 -7.15 -0.59 13.47
C ILE A 122 -7.54 0.89 13.35
N LEU A 123 -8.03 1.33 12.19
CA LEU A 123 -8.39 2.73 11.96
C LEU A 123 -9.61 3.17 12.78
N LYS A 124 -10.52 2.26 13.15
CA LYS A 124 -11.63 2.57 14.08
C LYS A 124 -11.14 2.86 15.49
N GLU A 125 -10.03 2.24 15.88
CA GLU A 125 -9.40 2.40 17.20
C GLU A 125 -8.41 3.56 17.23
N SER A 126 -7.93 4.00 16.06
CA SER A 126 -6.88 5.00 15.93
C SER A 126 -7.47 6.39 15.71
N ASN A 127 -7.08 7.35 16.54
CA ASN A 127 -7.38 8.76 16.29
C ASN A 127 -6.22 9.40 15.51
N LEU A 128 -6.26 9.28 14.18
CA LEU A 128 -5.26 9.86 13.27
C LEU A 128 -5.78 11.16 12.64
N SER A 129 -4.94 12.17 12.65
CA SER A 129 -5.09 13.41 11.89
C SER A 129 -4.21 13.36 10.63
N ALA A 130 -4.47 14.27 9.68
CA ALA A 130 -3.69 14.41 8.45
C ALA A 130 -2.86 15.69 8.52
N PRO A 131 -1.58 15.64 8.98
CA PRO A 131 -0.78 16.86 9.16
C PRO A 131 -0.56 17.64 7.85
N SER A 132 -0.44 16.93 6.74
CA SER A 132 -0.31 17.47 5.38
C SER A 132 -0.52 16.37 4.35
N GLY A 133 -0.58 16.71 3.06
CA GLY A 133 -0.57 15.72 1.98
C GLY A 133 -1.83 14.85 1.95
N GLU A 134 -1.66 13.56 1.66
CA GLU A 134 -2.77 12.62 1.50
C GLU A 134 -3.37 12.17 2.84
N ASN A 135 -4.66 11.80 2.85
CA ASN A 135 -5.31 11.23 4.02
C ASN A 135 -4.59 9.94 4.48
N PRO A 136 -4.16 9.82 5.76
CA PRO A 136 -3.54 8.60 6.28
C PRO A 136 -4.37 7.34 6.05
N GLU A 137 -5.70 7.42 6.18
CA GLU A 137 -6.60 6.29 5.87
C GLU A 137 -6.39 5.78 4.44
N ALA A 138 -6.36 6.69 3.47
CA ALA A 138 -6.19 6.34 2.07
C ALA A 138 -4.82 5.68 1.83
N LEU A 139 -3.77 6.18 2.47
CA LEU A 139 -2.43 5.61 2.37
C LEU A 139 -2.37 4.21 2.98
N ILE A 140 -2.90 4.02 4.19
CA ILE A 140 -2.87 2.74 4.92
C ILE A 140 -3.68 1.68 4.17
N LYS A 141 -4.90 2.01 3.74
CA LYS A 141 -5.77 1.11 2.96
C LYS A 141 -5.17 0.74 1.62
N ALA A 142 -4.59 1.70 0.89
CA ALA A 142 -3.87 1.40 -0.34
C ALA A 142 -2.71 0.44 -0.08
N TYR A 143 -1.94 0.67 0.98
CA TYR A 143 -0.70 -0.06 1.23
C TYR A 143 -0.88 -1.55 1.49
N LYS A 144 -1.96 -1.95 2.18
CA LYS A 144 -2.36 -3.37 2.30
C LYS A 144 -2.37 -4.06 0.94
N TRP A 145 -2.99 -3.44 -0.06
CA TRP A 145 -3.12 -4.01 -1.40
C TRP A 145 -1.83 -3.93 -2.21
N ILE A 146 -1.03 -2.87 -2.05
CA ILE A 146 0.29 -2.83 -2.71
C ILE A 146 1.22 -3.90 -2.13
N TRP A 147 1.18 -4.15 -0.82
CA TRP A 147 1.89 -5.26 -0.20
C TRP A 147 1.43 -6.62 -0.70
N GLY A 148 0.13 -6.82 -0.81
CA GLY A 148 -0.43 -8.02 -1.42
C GLY A 148 0.08 -8.22 -2.85
N GLN A 149 0.10 -7.15 -3.66
CA GLN A 149 0.62 -7.18 -5.02
C GLN A 149 2.09 -7.61 -5.04
N GLU A 150 2.93 -7.03 -4.17
CA GLU A 150 4.34 -7.36 -4.09
C GLU A 150 4.59 -8.78 -3.55
N ASP A 151 3.79 -9.25 -2.58
CA ASP A 151 3.91 -10.62 -2.06
C ASP A 151 3.57 -11.68 -3.11
N VAL A 152 2.55 -11.43 -3.95
CA VAL A 152 2.20 -12.27 -5.10
C VAL A 152 3.31 -12.24 -6.17
N ASN A 153 3.89 -11.06 -6.43
CA ASN A 153 4.94 -10.91 -7.43
C ASN A 153 6.29 -11.52 -7.03
N TYR A 154 6.60 -11.50 -5.73
CA TYR A 154 7.85 -11.96 -5.13
C TYR A 154 7.57 -13.02 -4.05
N PRO A 155 7.27 -14.27 -4.46
CA PRO A 155 6.95 -15.36 -3.54
C PRO A 155 8.13 -15.76 -2.62
N THR A 156 9.34 -15.22 -2.87
CA THR A 156 10.57 -15.48 -2.10
C THR A 156 10.58 -14.88 -0.69
N GLY A 157 9.50 -14.29 -0.19
CA GLY A 157 9.45 -13.83 1.20
C GLY A 157 9.39 -12.32 1.41
N LYS A 158 9.70 -11.53 0.38
CA LYS A 158 10.16 -10.16 0.58
C LYS A 158 9.22 -9.09 0.02
N GLY A 159 8.10 -9.44 -0.58
CA GLY A 159 7.14 -8.49 -1.19
C GLY A 159 6.82 -7.28 -0.31
N ARG A 160 6.07 -7.50 0.76
CA ARG A 160 5.76 -6.43 1.74
C ARG A 160 7.00 -5.85 2.43
N ALA A 161 8.03 -6.68 2.63
CA ALA A 161 9.29 -6.26 3.24
C ALA A 161 10.09 -5.28 2.36
N MET A 162 9.91 -5.26 1.04
CA MET A 162 10.59 -4.28 0.17
C MET A 162 10.25 -2.85 0.56
N SER A 163 9.03 -2.60 1.03
CA SER A 163 8.55 -1.26 1.31
C SER A 163 8.44 -0.93 2.80
N TRP A 164 8.11 -1.89 3.67
CA TRP A 164 8.22 -1.69 5.13
C TRP A 164 9.68 -1.62 5.57
N GLU A 165 10.44 -2.65 5.22
CA GLU A 165 11.80 -2.89 5.67
C GLU A 165 12.87 -2.32 4.72
N GLY A 166 12.48 -1.77 3.58
CA GLY A 166 13.39 -1.14 2.63
C GLY A 166 14.30 -2.11 1.89
N TRP A 167 13.82 -3.31 1.52
CA TRP A 167 14.60 -4.24 0.70
C TRP A 167 14.51 -3.92 -0.80
N GLU A 168 15.62 -4.10 -1.50
CA GLU A 168 15.68 -4.07 -2.97
C GLU A 168 16.43 -5.29 -3.49
N LYS A 169 16.06 -5.77 -4.68
CA LYS A 169 16.72 -6.89 -5.34
C LYS A 169 17.69 -6.36 -6.40
N ASP A 170 18.98 -6.65 -6.21
CA ASP A 170 20.05 -6.36 -7.17
C ASP A 170 20.62 -7.69 -7.70
N GLY A 171 20.24 -8.05 -8.92
CA GLY A 171 20.51 -9.36 -9.49
C GLY A 171 19.91 -10.49 -8.64
N GLU A 172 20.75 -11.31 -8.02
CA GLU A 172 20.34 -12.38 -7.11
C GLU A 172 20.41 -11.98 -5.61
N LYS A 173 20.95 -10.81 -5.31
CA LYS A 173 21.17 -10.35 -3.92
C LYS A 173 20.03 -9.46 -3.45
N TRP A 174 19.79 -9.51 -2.14
CA TRP A 174 18.88 -8.60 -1.45
C TRP A 174 19.67 -7.61 -0.63
N ASN A 175 19.44 -6.32 -0.85
CA ASN A 175 20.13 -5.23 -0.16
C ASN A 175 19.13 -4.37 0.62
N LYS A 176 19.54 -3.89 1.79
CA LYS A 176 18.80 -2.85 2.54
C LYS A 176 19.09 -1.49 1.91
N THR A 177 18.03 -0.73 1.63
CA THR A 177 18.12 0.61 1.04
C THR A 177 18.25 1.72 2.09
N GLY A 178 17.85 1.45 3.34
CA GLY A 178 17.76 2.47 4.40
C GLY A 178 16.63 3.49 4.18
N THR A 179 15.69 3.16 3.29
CA THR A 179 14.55 3.99 2.87
C THR A 179 13.20 3.29 3.06
N GLY A 180 13.14 2.26 3.90
CA GLY A 180 11.88 1.65 4.31
C GLY A 180 11.10 2.55 5.27
N LEU A 181 9.79 2.29 5.40
CA LEU A 181 8.99 2.97 6.43
C LEU A 181 9.49 2.70 7.85
N LYS A 182 10.06 1.51 8.10
CA LYS A 182 10.70 1.18 9.37
C LYS A 182 11.90 2.09 9.64
N ASP A 183 12.75 2.33 8.64
CA ASP A 183 13.90 3.23 8.78
C ASP A 183 13.45 4.68 9.09
N LEU A 184 12.29 5.10 8.54
CA LEU A 184 11.70 6.39 8.88
C LEU A 184 11.19 6.40 10.33
N LEU A 185 10.48 5.37 10.76
CA LEU A 185 9.99 5.24 12.13
C LEU A 185 11.13 5.27 13.15
N ASP A 186 12.18 4.49 12.93
CA ASP A 186 13.34 4.41 13.83
C ASP A 186 14.02 5.79 13.94
N LYS A 187 14.26 6.48 12.82
CA LYS A 187 14.79 7.87 12.81
C LYS A 187 13.89 8.87 13.54
N LEU A 188 12.58 8.64 13.53
CA LEU A 188 11.61 9.47 14.25
C LEU A 188 11.46 9.08 15.72
N ARG A 189 12.03 7.97 16.19
CA ARG A 189 12.11 7.65 17.62
C ARG A 189 13.44 8.09 18.21
N ASP A 190 14.55 7.85 17.51
CA ASP A 190 15.91 8.10 17.98
C ASP A 190 16.29 9.58 18.22
N LYS A 191 15.44 10.54 17.87
CA LYS A 191 15.67 11.99 18.16
C LYS A 191 14.87 12.53 19.34
N GLU A 192 14.45 11.66 20.26
CA GLU A 192 14.09 12.06 21.63
C GLU A 192 15.35 12.40 22.44
#